data_AF-T5A943-F1
#
_entry.id   AF-T5A943-F1
#
_cell.length_a   1.000
_cell.length_b   1.000
_cell.length_c   1.000
_cell.angle_alpha   90.00
_cell.angle_beta   90.00
_cell.angle_gamma   90.00
#
_symmetry.space_group_name_H-M   'P 1'
#
loop_
_entity.id
_entity.type
_entity.pdbx_description
1 polymer ?
#
loop_
_entity_poly.entity_id
_entity_poly.type
_entity_poly.pdbx_seq_one_letter_code
_entity_poly.pdbx_strand_id
1 'polypeptide(L)'
;MLWSRRKALVASQGSGRVARLWSRRKALVASQGSGRVARLWSRRKALVASQGSGRVARLWSRRKALVASQGSGRVARLWSRRKALVASQGSGRVARLWSRRKALVASQGSGRVARLWSRRKALVASQGSGRVARLWSRRKALVASQGSGRVARLWSRRKALVASQGSGRVARLWSRRKALVASQGSGRVARLWSRRKALVASQGSGRVARLWSRRKALVASQGSGRVARLWSRRKALVASQGSGRVARLWSRRKALVASQGSGRVARLWSRRKALVASQGSGRVARLWSRRKALVASQGSGRVARLWSRRKALVASQGSGRVARLWSRRKALVASQGSGRVARLWSRRKALVASQGSGRVARLWSRRKALVASQGSGRVARLWSRRKALVASQGSGRVARLWSS
;
A
#
# COMPACT_ATOMS: atom_id res chain seq x y z
N MET A 1 -10.47 13.62 -50.39
CA MET A 1 -9.58 12.69 -49.63
C MET A 1 -8.16 12.99 -50.04
N LEU A 2 -7.20 13.18 -49.12
CA LEU A 2 -5.82 13.55 -49.48
C LEU A 2 -4.85 12.38 -49.32
N TRP A 3 -4.05 12.10 -50.37
CA TRP A 3 -3.02 11.05 -50.40
C TRP A 3 -1.69 11.59 -50.90
N SER A 4 -0.57 11.15 -50.30
CA SER A 4 0.77 11.49 -50.79
C SER A 4 1.82 10.40 -50.50
N ARG A 5 2.70 10.13 -51.48
CA ARG A 5 3.86 9.24 -51.30
C ARG A 5 4.91 9.82 -50.33
N ARG A 6 5.08 11.14 -50.26
CA ARG A 6 6.12 11.80 -49.42
C ARG A 6 5.51 12.48 -48.20
N LYS A 7 4.83 13.62 -48.36
CA LYS A 7 4.26 14.41 -47.26
C LYS A 7 2.84 14.83 -47.63
N ALA A 8 1.90 14.65 -46.71
CA ALA A 8 0.57 15.25 -46.80
C ALA A 8 0.44 16.22 -45.62
N LEU A 9 0.18 17.50 -45.90
CA LEU A 9 0.08 18.57 -44.92
C LEU A 9 -1.27 19.26 -45.12
N VAL A 10 -1.98 19.49 -44.02
CA VAL A 10 -3.17 20.34 -44.00
C VAL A 10 -2.98 21.34 -42.87
N ALA A 11 -3.06 22.62 -43.19
CA ALA A 11 -3.11 23.72 -42.23
C ALA A 11 -4.44 24.44 -42.40
N SER A 12 -5.02 24.94 -41.31
CA SER A 12 -6.27 25.70 -41.33
C SER A 12 -6.28 26.73 -40.21
N GLN A 13 -6.81 27.91 -40.51
CA GLN A 13 -7.18 28.96 -39.55
C GLN A 13 -8.70 28.94 -39.36
N GLY A 14 -9.19 29.20 -38.15
CA GLY A 14 -10.62 29.13 -37.83
C GLY A 14 -11.15 27.70 -37.71
N SER A 15 -11.97 27.24 -38.66
CA SER A 15 -12.67 25.95 -38.61
C SER A 15 -12.20 24.98 -39.69
N GLY A 16 -11.30 24.06 -39.34
CA GLY A 16 -10.75 23.06 -40.25
C GLY A 16 -11.38 21.66 -40.11
N ARG A 17 -11.77 21.04 -41.23
CA ARG A 17 -12.24 19.64 -41.28
C ARG A 17 -11.39 18.80 -42.23
N VAL A 18 -10.81 17.72 -41.71
CA VAL A 18 -10.08 16.71 -42.50
C VAL A 18 -10.79 15.36 -42.38
N ALA A 19 -11.47 14.95 -43.44
CA ALA A 19 -12.15 13.66 -43.49
C ALA A 19 -11.14 12.49 -43.51
N ARG A 20 -10.22 12.48 -44.47
CA ARG A 20 -9.23 11.40 -44.66
C ARG A 20 -7.90 11.95 -45.17
N LEU A 21 -6.82 11.64 -44.45
CA LEU A 21 -5.43 11.98 -44.81
C LEU A 21 -4.52 10.75 -44.77
N TRP A 22 -3.84 10.45 -45.87
CA TRP A 22 -2.96 9.28 -46.02
C TRP A 22 -1.58 9.69 -46.52
N SER A 23 -0.52 9.16 -45.89
CA SER A 23 0.84 9.32 -46.41
C SER A 23 1.78 8.15 -46.14
N ARG A 24 2.68 7.83 -47.08
CA ARG A 24 3.76 6.86 -46.84
C ARG A 24 4.82 7.39 -45.85
N ARG A 25 5.25 8.67 -45.89
CA ARG A 25 6.24 9.19 -44.92
C ARG A 25 5.62 10.06 -43.82
N LYS A 26 5.01 11.22 -44.12
CA LYS A 26 4.52 12.15 -43.09
C LYS A 26 3.09 12.62 -43.40
N ALA A 27 2.19 12.47 -42.46
CA ALA A 27 0.85 13.05 -42.47
C ALA A 27 0.74 14.04 -41.30
N LEU A 28 0.49 15.31 -41.63
CA LEU A 28 0.46 16.43 -40.69
C LEU A 28 -0.86 17.17 -40.83
N VAL A 29 -1.54 17.40 -39.72
CA VAL A 29 -2.67 18.34 -39.65
C VAL A 29 -2.40 19.35 -38.55
N ALA A 30 -2.46 20.63 -38.89
CA ALA A 30 -2.40 21.74 -37.95
C ALA A 30 -3.68 22.57 -38.09
N SER A 31 -4.27 22.97 -36.97
CA SER A 31 -5.44 23.85 -36.95
C SER A 31 -5.32 24.88 -35.83
N GLN A 32 -5.56 26.14 -36.15
CA GLN A 32 -5.80 27.23 -35.21
C GLN A 32 -7.32 27.43 -35.13
N GLY A 33 -7.91 27.39 -33.92
CA GLY A 33 -9.36 27.39 -33.70
C GLY A 33 -9.96 25.99 -33.51
N SER A 34 -10.93 25.61 -34.35
CA SER A 34 -11.66 24.34 -34.27
C SER A 34 -11.22 23.35 -35.37
N GLY A 35 -10.46 22.33 -34.99
CA GLY A 35 -9.98 21.28 -35.91
C GLY A 35 -10.68 19.93 -35.71
N ARG A 36 -11.21 19.34 -36.78
CA ARG A 36 -11.76 17.96 -36.77
C ARG A 36 -11.04 17.06 -37.77
N VAL A 37 -10.40 16.00 -37.28
CA VAL A 37 -9.74 14.96 -38.10
C VAL A 37 -10.46 13.63 -37.90
N ALA A 38 -11.16 13.17 -38.94
CA ALA A 38 -11.89 11.89 -38.86
C ALA A 38 -10.92 10.70 -38.98
N ARG A 39 -10.05 10.66 -39.99
CA ARG A 39 -9.08 9.57 -40.19
C ARG A 39 -7.73 10.09 -40.69
N LEU A 40 -6.66 9.74 -39.97
CA LEU A 40 -5.28 10.06 -40.35
C LEU A 40 -4.37 8.83 -40.27
N TRP A 41 -3.68 8.54 -41.37
CA TRP A 41 -2.84 7.36 -41.51
C TRP A 41 -1.46 7.70 -42.06
N SER A 42 -0.42 7.12 -41.45
CA SER A 42 0.93 7.16 -42.03
C SER A 42 1.78 5.93 -41.77
N ARG A 43 2.66 5.52 -42.70
CA ARG A 43 3.67 4.49 -42.37
C ARG A 43 4.75 5.02 -41.41
N ARG A 44 5.24 6.27 -41.52
CA ARG A 44 6.29 6.78 -40.61
C ARG A 44 5.74 7.71 -39.53
N LYS A 45 5.21 8.89 -39.87
CA LYS A 45 4.81 9.91 -38.88
C LYS A 45 3.39 10.44 -39.16
N ALA A 46 2.54 10.37 -38.14
CA ALA A 46 1.20 10.92 -38.12
C ALA A 46 1.13 11.92 -36.96
N LEU A 47 1.01 13.22 -37.26
CA LEU A 47 0.94 14.28 -36.26
C LEU A 47 -0.36 15.09 -36.46
N VAL A 48 -1.06 15.37 -35.37
CA VAL A 48 -2.14 16.35 -35.32
C VAL A 48 -1.80 17.35 -34.24
N ALA A 49 -1.79 18.64 -34.58
CA ALA A 49 -1.64 19.75 -33.66
C ALA A 49 -2.87 20.65 -33.76
N SER A 50 -3.39 21.10 -32.62
CA SER A 50 -4.54 22.00 -32.57
C SER A 50 -4.34 23.05 -31.48
N GLN A 51 -4.58 24.31 -31.80
CA GLN A 51 -4.72 25.43 -30.87
C GLN A 51 -6.22 25.75 -30.77
N GLY A 52 -6.83 25.70 -29.59
CA GLY A 52 -8.29 25.84 -29.40
C GLY A 52 -8.99 24.49 -29.16
N SER A 53 -9.81 24.01 -30.10
CA SER A 53 -10.61 22.79 -29.99
C SER A 53 -10.24 21.75 -31.04
N GLY A 54 -9.54 20.68 -30.64
CA GLY A 54 -9.13 19.58 -31.53
C GLY A 54 -9.90 18.29 -31.29
N ARG A 55 -10.46 17.68 -32.35
CA ARG A 55 -11.08 16.35 -32.30
C ARG A 55 -10.42 15.41 -33.32
N VAL A 56 -9.88 14.29 -32.84
CA VAL A 56 -9.29 13.22 -33.67
C VAL A 56 -10.05 11.93 -33.45
N ALA A 57 -10.80 11.46 -34.45
CA ALA A 57 -11.55 10.21 -34.32
C ALA A 57 -10.64 8.98 -34.45
N ARG A 58 -9.79 8.92 -35.48
CA ARG A 58 -8.85 7.80 -35.69
C ARG A 58 -7.50 8.27 -36.20
N LEU A 59 -6.43 7.93 -35.47
CA LEU A 59 -5.05 8.18 -35.88
C LEU A 59 -4.20 6.90 -35.82
N TRP A 60 -3.52 6.59 -36.92
CA TRP A 60 -2.72 5.38 -37.06
C TRP A 60 -1.34 5.68 -37.61
N SER A 61 -0.31 5.06 -37.02
CA SER A 61 1.03 5.06 -37.61
C SER A 61 1.87 3.82 -37.31
N ARG A 62 2.67 3.32 -38.28
CA ARG A 62 3.64 2.25 -37.95
C ARG A 62 4.76 2.75 -37.04
N ARG A 63 5.31 3.96 -37.19
CA ARG A 63 6.42 4.44 -36.33
C ARG A 63 5.97 5.42 -35.25
N LYS A 64 5.47 6.61 -35.58
CA LYS A 64 5.12 7.64 -34.59
C LYS A 64 3.73 8.22 -34.86
N ALA A 65 2.91 8.24 -33.83
CA ALA A 65 1.59 8.85 -33.76
C ALA A 65 1.60 9.88 -32.62
N LEU A 66 1.30 11.14 -32.92
CA LEU A 66 1.26 12.23 -31.95
C LEU A 66 -0.02 13.04 -32.13
N VAL A 67 -0.66 13.37 -31.01
CA VAL A 67 -1.69 14.41 -30.97
C VAL A 67 -1.28 15.42 -29.89
N ALA A 68 -1.21 16.68 -30.27
CA ALA A 68 -1.00 17.80 -29.36
C ALA A 68 -2.19 18.76 -29.45
N SER A 69 -2.71 19.17 -28.30
CA SER A 69 -3.80 20.14 -28.23
C SER A 69 -3.54 21.18 -27.14
N GLN A 70 -3.68 22.45 -27.47
CA GLN A 70 -3.79 23.56 -26.52
C GLN A 70 -5.27 23.95 -26.44
N GLY A 71 -5.84 24.03 -25.23
CA GLY A 71 -7.28 24.21 -25.02
C GLY A 71 -8.01 22.87 -24.79
N SER A 72 -8.84 22.43 -25.74
CA SER A 72 -9.68 21.23 -25.63
C SER A 72 -9.34 20.17 -26.68
N GLY A 73 -8.75 19.05 -26.25
CA GLY A 73 -8.39 17.92 -27.12
C GLY A 73 -9.22 16.66 -26.86
N ARG A 74 -9.80 16.06 -27.92
CA ARG A 74 -10.47 14.75 -27.85
C ARG A 74 -9.86 13.78 -28.87
N VAL A 75 -9.37 12.63 -28.39
CA VAL A 75 -8.84 11.54 -29.21
C VAL A 75 -9.65 10.27 -28.96
N ALA A 76 -10.42 9.82 -29.94
CA ALA A 76 -11.22 8.61 -29.78
C ALA A 76 -10.36 7.34 -29.91
N ARG A 77 -9.54 7.22 -30.96
CA ARG A 77 -8.66 6.06 -31.17
C ARG A 77 -7.30 6.48 -31.70
N LEU A 78 -6.24 6.10 -30.99
CA LEU A 78 -4.86 6.29 -31.43
C LEU A 78 -4.07 4.98 -31.36
N TRP A 79 -3.42 4.64 -32.47
CA TRP A 79 -2.67 3.40 -32.61
C TRP A 79 -1.27 3.65 -33.17
N SER A 80 -0.27 3.00 -32.57
CA SER A 80 1.07 2.92 -33.18
C SER A 80 1.80 1.60 -32.96
N ARG A 81 2.63 1.14 -33.92
CA ARG A 81 3.56 0.03 -33.61
C ARG A 81 4.72 0.47 -32.71
N ARG A 82 5.28 1.69 -32.84
CA ARG A 82 6.42 2.12 -32.00
C ARG A 82 6.02 3.15 -30.93
N LYS A 83 5.59 4.37 -31.28
CA LYS A 83 5.34 5.44 -30.30
C LYS A 83 3.97 6.08 -30.54
N ALA A 84 3.15 6.10 -29.50
CA ALA A 84 1.85 6.76 -29.42
C ALA A 84 1.92 7.80 -28.30
N LEU A 85 1.77 9.07 -28.65
CA LEU A 85 1.85 10.20 -27.72
C LEU A 85 0.58 11.04 -27.84
N VAL A 86 -0.02 11.40 -26.71
CA VAL A 86 -1.03 12.45 -26.62
C VAL A 86 -0.58 13.45 -25.57
N ALA A 87 -0.51 14.71 -25.94
CA ALA A 87 -0.23 15.83 -25.05
C ALA A 87 -1.38 16.83 -25.12
N SER A 88 -1.87 17.27 -23.98
CA SER A 88 -2.93 18.30 -23.91
C SER A 88 -2.62 19.32 -22.83
N GLN A 89 -2.72 20.60 -23.17
CA GLN A 89 -2.78 21.70 -22.22
C GLN A 89 -4.24 22.16 -22.13
N GLY A 90 -4.81 22.29 -20.93
CA GLY A 90 -6.23 22.52 -20.71
C GLY A 90 -7.00 21.21 -20.46
N SER A 91 -7.89 20.82 -21.37
CA SER A 91 -8.78 19.66 -21.25
C SER A 91 -8.49 18.57 -22.29
N GLY A 92 -7.96 17.43 -21.87
CA GLY A 92 -7.65 16.28 -22.73
C GLY A 92 -8.51 15.05 -22.45
N ARG A 93 -9.12 14.47 -23.48
CA ARG A 93 -9.84 13.18 -23.40
C ARG A 93 -9.29 12.18 -24.41
N VAL A 94 -8.86 11.01 -23.92
CA VAL A 94 -8.39 9.89 -24.74
C VAL A 94 -9.24 8.66 -24.45
N ALA A 95 -10.04 8.22 -25.42
CA ALA A 95 -10.89 7.04 -25.22
C ALA A 95 -10.09 5.74 -25.34
N ARG A 96 -9.30 5.57 -26.41
CA ARG A 96 -8.47 4.37 -26.62
C ARG A 96 -7.10 4.74 -27.19
N LEU A 97 -6.04 4.32 -26.49
CA LEU A 97 -4.67 4.44 -26.95
C LEU A 97 -3.94 3.09 -26.90
N TRP A 98 -3.34 2.70 -28.02
CA TRP A 98 -2.64 1.44 -28.16
C TRP A 98 -1.24 1.62 -28.75
N SER A 99 -0.26 0.93 -28.17
CA SER A 99 1.09 0.84 -28.77
C SER A 99 1.78 -0.50 -28.55
N ARG A 100 2.59 -0.99 -29.50
CA ARG A 100 3.46 -2.15 -29.20
C ARG A 100 4.66 -1.74 -28.33
N ARG A 101 5.28 -0.56 -28.50
CA ARG A 101 6.47 -0.18 -27.70
C ARG A 101 6.15 0.86 -26.62
N LYS A 102 5.81 2.10 -26.97
CA LYS A 102 5.58 3.18 -25.99
C LYS A 102 4.23 3.87 -26.24
N ALA A 103 3.46 4.01 -25.17
CA ALA A 103 2.22 4.75 -25.08
C ALA A 103 2.38 5.78 -23.95
N LEU A 104 2.18 7.05 -24.26
CA LEU A 104 2.27 8.15 -23.30
C LEU A 104 1.06 9.07 -23.47
N VAL A 105 0.44 9.42 -22.36
CA VAL A 105 -0.52 10.52 -22.28
C VAL A 105 -0.01 11.51 -21.25
N ALA A 106 0.13 12.77 -21.63
CA ALA A 106 0.47 13.88 -20.74
C ALA A 106 -0.65 14.92 -20.81
N SER A 107 -1.11 15.40 -19.67
CA SER A 107 -2.11 16.45 -19.59
C SER A 107 -1.73 17.49 -18.52
N GLN A 108 -1.79 18.76 -18.87
CA GLN A 108 -1.78 19.88 -17.93
C GLN A 108 -3.22 20.40 -17.83
N GLY A 109 -3.76 20.55 -16.63
CA GLY A 109 -5.18 20.85 -16.39
C GLY A 109 -6.00 19.58 -16.11
N SER A 110 -6.91 19.21 -17.03
CA SER A 110 -7.85 18.08 -16.87
C SER A 110 -7.62 16.98 -17.91
N GLY A 111 -7.14 15.82 -17.48
CA GLY A 111 -6.88 14.65 -18.33
C GLY A 111 -7.80 13.46 -18.02
N ARG A 112 -8.45 12.89 -19.05
CA ARG A 112 -9.22 11.65 -18.94
C ARG A 112 -8.73 10.60 -19.93
N VAL A 113 -8.33 9.43 -19.45
CA VAL A 113 -7.93 8.28 -20.25
C VAL A 113 -8.81 7.08 -19.93
N ALA A 114 -9.65 6.66 -20.88
CA ALA A 114 -10.54 5.52 -20.65
C ALA A 114 -9.79 4.19 -20.77
N ARG A 115 -9.02 3.97 -21.86
CA ARG A 115 -8.26 2.74 -22.07
C ARG A 115 -6.88 3.03 -22.66
N LEU A 116 -5.83 2.58 -21.98
CA LEU A 116 -4.46 2.63 -22.48
C LEU A 116 -3.79 1.26 -22.41
N TRP A 117 -3.27 0.82 -23.55
CA TRP A 117 -2.61 -0.48 -23.69
C TRP A 117 -1.22 -0.34 -24.31
N SER A 118 -0.25 -1.05 -23.74
CA SER A 118 1.09 -1.17 -24.34
C SER A 118 1.75 -2.52 -24.12
N ARG A 119 2.50 -3.07 -25.10
CA ARG A 119 3.32 -4.27 -24.80
C ARG A 119 4.55 -3.93 -23.95
N ARG A 120 5.21 -2.78 -24.13
CA ARG A 120 6.44 -2.45 -23.35
C ARG A 120 6.19 -1.38 -22.27
N LYS A 121 5.90 -0.13 -22.64
CA LYS A 121 5.75 0.99 -21.67
C LYS A 121 4.43 1.73 -21.90
N ALA A 122 3.69 1.91 -20.81
CA ALA A 122 2.47 2.70 -20.71
C ALA A 122 2.68 3.74 -19.61
N LEU A 123 2.58 5.02 -19.96
CA LEU A 123 2.80 6.15 -19.07
C LEU A 123 1.58 7.09 -19.16
N VAL A 124 1.04 7.49 -18.02
CA VAL A 124 0.09 8.61 -17.93
C VAL A 124 0.65 9.59 -16.92
N ALA A 125 0.81 10.84 -17.32
CA ALA A 125 1.20 11.94 -16.45
C ALA A 125 0.11 13.02 -16.51
N SER A 126 -0.32 13.51 -15.36
CA SER A 126 -1.30 14.60 -15.28
C SER A 126 -0.88 15.62 -14.22
N GLN A 127 -0.89 16.90 -14.58
CA GLN A 127 -0.83 18.03 -13.65
C GLN A 127 -2.24 18.59 -13.53
N GLY A 128 -2.76 18.81 -12.32
CA GLY A 128 -4.15 19.18 -12.06
C GLY A 128 -5.03 17.95 -11.77
N SER A 129 -5.95 17.61 -12.66
CA SER A 129 -6.93 16.53 -12.49
C SER A 129 -6.78 15.40 -13.52
N GLY A 130 -6.31 14.24 -13.08
CA GLY A 130 -6.12 13.04 -13.92
C GLY A 130 -7.08 11.90 -13.59
N ARG A 131 -7.76 11.34 -14.60
CA ARG A 131 -8.58 10.12 -14.46
C ARG A 131 -8.14 9.05 -15.46
N VAL A 132 -7.79 7.87 -14.96
CA VAL A 132 -7.43 6.69 -15.76
C VAL A 132 -8.37 5.53 -15.42
N ALA A 133 -9.24 5.14 -16.33
CA ALA A 133 -10.16 4.03 -16.07
C ALA A 133 -9.47 2.67 -16.19
N ARG A 134 -8.74 2.41 -17.29
CA ARG A 134 -8.03 1.14 -17.49
C ARG A 134 -6.66 1.36 -18.12
N LEU A 135 -5.61 0.88 -17.45
CA LEU A 135 -4.25 0.88 -17.96
C LEU A 135 -3.64 -0.51 -17.90
N TRP A 136 -3.10 -0.97 -19.04
CA TRP A 136 -2.52 -2.30 -19.17
C TRP A 136 -1.13 -2.23 -19.82
N SER A 137 -0.18 -2.99 -19.27
CA SER A 137 1.13 -3.17 -19.89
C SER A 137 1.72 -4.56 -19.67
N ARG A 138 2.44 -5.15 -20.65
CA ARG A 138 3.22 -6.37 -20.35
C ARG A 138 4.48 -6.08 -19.54
N ARG A 139 5.18 -4.95 -19.72
CA ARG A 139 6.42 -4.65 -18.97
C ARG A 139 6.25 -3.56 -17.91
N LYS A 140 6.01 -2.31 -18.29
CA LYS A 140 5.93 -1.19 -17.34
C LYS A 140 4.64 -0.38 -17.55
N ALA A 141 3.92 -0.15 -16.46
CA ALA A 141 2.74 0.69 -16.34
C ALA A 141 3.01 1.72 -15.24
N LEU A 142 2.93 3.01 -15.57
CA LEU A 142 3.13 4.11 -14.63
C LEU A 142 2.01 5.12 -14.79
N VAL A 143 1.45 5.55 -13.66
CA VAL A 143 0.58 6.72 -13.58
C VAL A 143 1.21 7.68 -12.58
N ALA A 144 1.44 8.91 -12.99
CA ALA A 144 1.88 10.00 -12.14
C ALA A 144 0.83 11.12 -12.19
N SER A 145 0.43 11.63 -11.04
CA SER A 145 -0.49 12.76 -10.95
C SER A 145 -0.02 13.78 -9.92
N GLN A 146 0.02 15.05 -10.29
CA GLN A 146 0.13 16.19 -9.37
C GLN A 146 -1.25 16.83 -9.24
N GLY A 147 -1.72 17.08 -8.02
CA GLY A 147 -3.09 17.51 -7.74
C GLY A 147 -4.00 16.32 -7.42
N SER A 148 -4.97 16.02 -8.29
CA SER A 148 -5.99 14.97 -8.09
C SER A 148 -5.87 13.84 -9.12
N GLY A 149 -5.48 12.65 -8.68
CA GLY A 149 -5.35 11.45 -9.51
C GLY A 149 -6.34 10.35 -9.16
N ARG A 150 -7.07 9.81 -10.14
CA ARG A 150 -7.93 8.62 -9.98
C ARG A 150 -7.55 7.52 -10.98
N VAL A 151 -7.25 6.34 -10.48
CA VAL A 151 -6.94 5.13 -11.26
C VAL A 151 -7.91 4.01 -10.88
N ALA A 152 -8.81 3.64 -11.79
CA ALA A 152 -9.77 2.57 -11.49
C ALA A 152 -9.13 1.17 -11.62
N ARG A 153 -8.43 0.88 -12.71
CA ARG A 153 -7.77 -0.42 -12.92
C ARG A 153 -6.40 -0.24 -13.57
N LEU A 154 -5.37 -0.75 -12.91
CA LEU A 154 -4.01 -0.81 -13.45
C LEU A 154 -3.47 -2.24 -13.38
N TRP A 155 -3.00 -2.73 -14.52
CA TRP A 155 -2.46 -4.09 -14.65
C TRP A 155 -1.10 -4.09 -15.33
N SER A 156 -0.16 -4.86 -14.78
CA SER A 156 1.12 -5.10 -15.43
C SER A 156 1.68 -6.51 -15.20
N ARG A 157 2.32 -7.14 -16.20
CA ARG A 157 3.05 -8.39 -15.90
C ARG A 157 4.33 -8.15 -15.11
N ARG A 158 5.08 -7.06 -15.30
CA ARG A 158 6.35 -6.82 -14.57
C ARG A 158 6.24 -5.71 -13.52
N LYS A 159 6.05 -4.46 -13.91
CA LYS A 159 6.04 -3.31 -12.98
C LYS A 159 4.79 -2.46 -13.17
N ALA A 160 4.09 -2.21 -12.07
CA ALA A 160 2.94 -1.31 -11.94
C ALA A 160 3.29 -0.27 -10.87
N LEU A 161 3.26 1.01 -11.24
CA LEU A 161 3.57 2.12 -10.35
C LEU A 161 2.46 3.17 -10.46
N VAL A 162 1.99 3.63 -9.31
CA VAL A 162 1.15 4.84 -9.21
C VAL A 162 1.82 5.78 -8.23
N ALA A 163 2.08 7.00 -8.67
CA ALA A 163 2.58 8.09 -7.84
C ALA A 163 1.58 9.23 -7.88
N SER A 164 1.21 9.78 -6.72
CA SER A 164 0.34 10.94 -6.63
C SER A 164 0.89 11.95 -5.63
N GLN A 165 0.96 13.22 -6.02
CA GLN A 165 1.14 14.36 -5.12
C GLN A 165 -0.20 15.06 -4.97
N GLY A 166 -0.65 15.34 -3.75
CA GLY A 166 -2.00 15.81 -3.44
C GLY A 166 -2.96 14.66 -3.11
N SER A 167 -3.96 14.42 -3.95
CA SER A 167 -5.03 13.43 -3.72
C SER A 167 -4.99 12.28 -4.73
N GLY A 168 -4.64 11.08 -4.27
CA GLY A 168 -4.57 9.87 -5.09
C GLY A 168 -5.61 8.80 -4.72
N ARG A 169 -6.36 8.29 -5.69
CA ARG A 169 -7.27 7.14 -5.51
C ARG A 169 -6.95 6.02 -6.49
N VAL A 170 -6.68 4.82 -5.98
CA VAL A 170 -6.43 3.60 -6.76
C VAL A 170 -7.43 2.52 -6.36
N ALA A 171 -8.36 2.17 -7.25
CA ALA A 171 -9.36 1.16 -6.91
C ALA A 171 -8.79 -0.26 -7.03
N ARG A 172 -8.11 -0.61 -8.13
CA ARG A 172 -7.50 -1.93 -8.34
C ARG A 172 -6.13 -1.82 -9.00
N LEU A 173 -5.11 -2.36 -8.36
CA LEU A 173 -3.76 -2.49 -8.91
C LEU A 173 -3.27 -3.92 -8.83
N TRP A 174 -2.82 -4.44 -9.98
CA TRP A 174 -2.35 -5.82 -10.10
C TRP A 174 -0.99 -5.89 -10.80
N SER A 175 -0.09 -6.71 -10.27
CA SER A 175 1.17 -7.03 -10.93
C SER A 175 1.66 -8.45 -10.69
N ARG A 176 2.29 -9.12 -11.68
CA ARG A 176 2.98 -10.40 -11.37
C ARG A 176 4.29 -10.19 -10.61
N ARG A 177 5.06 -9.11 -10.83
CA ARG A 177 6.36 -8.91 -10.14
C ARG A 177 6.30 -7.79 -9.10
N LYS A 178 6.15 -6.53 -9.50
CA LYS A 178 6.19 -5.37 -8.57
C LYS A 178 4.96 -4.49 -8.77
N ALA A 179 4.29 -4.19 -7.66
CA ALA A 179 3.18 -3.28 -7.52
C ALA A 179 3.56 -2.23 -6.47
N LEU A 180 3.55 -0.96 -6.84
CA LEU A 180 4.00 0.15 -5.99
C LEU A 180 2.97 1.28 -6.09
N VAL A 181 2.49 1.74 -4.93
CA VAL A 181 1.71 2.98 -4.82
C VAL A 181 2.44 3.90 -3.86
N ALA A 182 2.72 5.11 -4.32
CA ALA A 182 3.30 6.18 -3.52
C ALA A 182 2.34 7.38 -3.56
N SER A 183 2.02 7.95 -2.40
CA SER A 183 1.20 9.16 -2.30
C SER A 183 1.79 10.16 -1.32
N GLN A 184 1.89 11.41 -1.72
CA GLN A 184 2.15 12.55 -0.84
C GLN A 184 0.83 13.32 -0.69
N GLY A 185 0.42 13.63 0.54
CA GLY A 185 -0.91 14.17 0.85
C GLY A 185 -1.90 13.06 1.23
N SER A 186 -2.92 12.83 0.40
CA SER A 186 -4.02 11.89 0.68
C SER A 186 -4.08 10.74 -0.33
N GLY A 187 -3.77 9.52 0.12
CA GLY A 187 -3.77 8.30 -0.70
C GLY A 187 -4.82 7.28 -0.28
N ARG A 188 -5.64 6.80 -1.23
CA ARG A 188 -6.58 5.69 -1.01
C ARG A 188 -6.32 4.55 -2.00
N VAL A 189 -6.10 3.34 -1.47
CA VAL A 189 -5.92 2.10 -2.25
C VAL A 189 -6.95 1.07 -1.82
N ALA A 190 -7.91 0.75 -2.68
CA ALA A 190 -8.94 -0.23 -2.33
C ALA A 190 -8.42 -1.68 -2.44
N ARG A 191 -7.78 -2.04 -3.55
CA ARG A 191 -7.22 -3.39 -3.74
C ARG A 191 -5.87 -3.34 -4.43
N LEU A 192 -4.86 -3.93 -3.78
CA LEU A 192 -3.52 -4.10 -4.35
C LEU A 192 -3.09 -5.57 -4.28
N TRP A 193 -2.68 -6.12 -5.42
CA TRP A 193 -2.27 -7.51 -5.55
C TRP A 193 -0.93 -7.65 -6.27
N SER A 194 -0.04 -8.49 -5.73
CA SER A 194 1.19 -8.86 -6.42
C SER A 194 1.63 -10.30 -6.16
N ARG A 195 2.20 -11.01 -7.16
CA ARG A 195 2.83 -12.31 -6.85
C ARG A 195 4.17 -12.16 -6.12
N ARG A 196 4.98 -11.12 -6.36
CA ARG A 196 6.29 -10.97 -5.69
C ARG A 196 6.32 -9.84 -4.66
N LYS A 197 6.21 -8.58 -5.08
CA LYS A 197 6.32 -7.43 -4.16
C LYS A 197 5.12 -6.48 -4.34
N ALA A 198 4.49 -6.15 -3.24
CA ALA A 198 3.43 -5.16 -3.08
C ALA A 198 3.90 -4.14 -2.05
N LEU A 199 3.97 -2.86 -2.43
CA LEU A 199 4.39 -1.78 -1.56
C LEU A 199 3.42 -0.61 -1.68
N VAL A 200 2.99 -0.09 -0.53
CA VAL A 200 2.25 1.17 -0.43
C VAL A 200 3.04 2.07 0.50
N ALA A 201 3.39 3.26 0.03
CA ALA A 201 4.00 4.32 0.82
C ALA A 201 3.09 5.55 0.78
N SER A 202 2.81 6.15 1.93
CA SER A 202 2.03 7.39 2.02
C SER A 202 2.68 8.37 2.98
N GLN A 203 2.84 9.61 2.56
CA GLN A 203 3.15 10.75 3.43
C GLN A 203 1.87 11.57 3.59
N GLY A 204 1.47 11.90 4.81
CA GLY A 204 0.17 12.50 5.13
C GLY A 204 -0.87 11.47 5.54
N SER A 205 -1.95 11.31 4.77
CA SER A 205 -3.04 10.37 5.06
C SER A 205 -3.09 9.19 4.06
N GLY A 206 -2.97 7.97 4.56
CA GLY A 206 -2.95 6.75 3.75
C GLY A 206 -4.04 5.76 4.17
N ARG A 207 -4.88 5.31 3.23
CA ARG A 207 -5.88 4.24 3.48
C ARG A 207 -5.69 3.08 2.50
N VAL A 208 -5.47 1.88 3.03
CA VAL A 208 -5.36 0.64 2.26
C VAL A 208 -6.43 -0.35 2.72
N ALA A 209 -7.42 -0.64 1.87
CA ALA A 209 -8.49 -1.55 2.25
C ALA A 209 -8.05 -3.02 2.18
N ARG A 210 -7.44 -3.44 1.07
CA ARG A 210 -6.94 -4.83 0.89
C ARG A 210 -5.59 -4.85 0.17
N LEU A 211 -4.59 -5.46 0.80
CA LEU A 211 -3.28 -5.70 0.20
C LEU A 211 -2.91 -7.18 0.29
N TRP A 212 -2.59 -7.77 -0.86
CA TRP A 212 -2.21 -9.17 -0.98
C TRP A 212 -0.89 -9.35 -1.72
N SER A 213 -0.03 -10.23 -1.19
CA SER A 213 1.19 -10.65 -1.89
C SER A 213 1.57 -12.10 -1.64
N ARG A 214 2.11 -12.83 -2.64
CA ARG A 214 2.69 -14.16 -2.33
C ARG A 214 4.04 -14.06 -1.62
N ARG A 215 4.88 -13.06 -1.87
CA ARG A 215 6.22 -12.97 -1.22
C ARG A 215 6.31 -11.83 -0.20
N LYS A 216 6.26 -10.57 -0.63
CA LYS A 216 6.44 -9.41 0.27
C LYS A 216 5.29 -8.42 0.10
N ALA A 217 4.68 -8.05 1.22
CA ALA A 217 3.69 -7.01 1.37
C ALA A 217 4.23 -5.99 2.38
N LEU A 218 4.34 -4.72 1.97
CA LEU A 218 4.83 -3.63 2.80
C LEU A 218 3.84 -2.46 2.72
N VAL A 219 3.48 -1.92 3.87
CA VAL A 219 2.81 -0.63 3.98
C VAL A 219 3.66 0.25 4.88
N ALA A 220 4.04 1.44 4.39
CA ALA A 220 4.71 2.46 5.15
C ALA A 220 3.86 3.74 5.11
N SER A 221 3.62 4.35 6.26
CA SER A 221 2.91 5.62 6.34
C SER A 221 3.62 6.59 7.29
N GLN A 222 3.81 7.83 6.85
CA GLN A 222 4.18 8.96 7.70
C GLN A 222 2.92 9.84 7.86
N GLY A 223 2.56 10.19 9.10
CA GLY A 223 1.28 10.82 9.43
C GLY A 223 0.23 9.80 9.85
N SER A 224 -0.87 9.67 9.10
CA SER A 224 -2.03 8.83 9.45
C SER A 224 -2.23 7.67 8.46
N GLY A 225 -1.93 6.45 8.89
CA GLY A 225 -2.07 5.23 8.11
C GLY A 225 -3.19 4.30 8.59
N ARG A 226 -4.07 3.85 7.69
CA ARG A 226 -5.10 2.83 7.96
C ARG A 226 -4.98 1.65 7.00
N VAL A 227 -4.83 0.45 7.53
CA VAL A 227 -4.79 -0.81 6.79
C VAL A 227 -5.88 -1.75 7.29
N ALA A 228 -6.92 -2.00 6.47
CA ALA A 228 -8.00 -2.89 6.87
C ALA A 228 -7.59 -4.38 6.79
N ARG A 229 -7.04 -4.83 5.66
CA ARG A 229 -6.62 -6.24 5.48
C ARG A 229 -5.29 -6.32 4.75
N LEU A 230 -4.31 -6.96 5.37
CA LEU A 230 -3.01 -7.27 4.77
C LEU A 230 -2.72 -8.76 4.85
N TRP A 231 -2.38 -9.36 3.71
CA TRP A 231 -2.10 -10.79 3.60
C TRP A 231 -0.79 -11.03 2.84
N SER A 232 0.04 -11.94 3.37
CA SER A 232 1.23 -12.42 2.66
C SER A 232 1.54 -13.89 2.91
N ARG A 233 2.04 -14.65 1.92
CA ARG A 233 2.58 -15.99 2.24
C ARG A 233 3.96 -15.95 2.90
N ARG A 234 4.82 -14.95 2.65
CA ARG A 234 6.17 -14.91 3.28
C ARG A 234 6.32 -13.76 4.28
N LYS A 235 6.32 -12.51 3.83
CA LYS A 235 6.56 -11.34 4.71
C LYS A 235 5.45 -10.31 4.55
N ALA A 236 4.89 -9.90 5.68
CA ALA A 236 3.91 -8.83 5.83
C ALA A 236 4.51 -7.83 6.82
N LEU A 237 4.68 -6.58 6.39
CA LEU A 237 5.22 -5.50 7.21
C LEU A 237 4.31 -4.28 7.11
N VAL A 238 3.97 -3.71 8.26
CA VAL A 238 3.35 -2.39 8.38
C VAL A 238 4.26 -1.54 9.26
N ALA A 239 4.67 -0.39 8.75
CA ALA A 239 5.40 0.63 9.49
C ALA A 239 4.61 1.94 9.45
N SER A 240 4.42 2.57 10.59
CA SER A 240 3.76 3.88 10.68
C SER A 240 4.52 4.83 11.59
N GLN A 241 4.75 6.05 11.14
CA GLN A 241 5.19 7.17 11.97
C GLN A 241 3.97 8.10 12.13
N GLY A 242 3.62 8.48 13.36
CA GLY A 242 2.38 9.19 13.69
C GLY A 242 1.28 8.23 14.14
N SER A 243 0.14 8.19 13.45
CA SER A 243 -1.01 7.32 13.79
C SER A 243 -1.18 6.15 12.82
N GLY A 244 -1.11 4.93 13.33
CA GLY A 244 -1.23 3.69 12.55
C GLY A 244 -2.39 2.82 13.04
N ARG A 245 -3.29 2.40 12.14
CA ARG A 245 -4.35 1.44 12.44
C ARG A 245 -4.30 0.25 11.50
N VAL A 246 -4.17 -0.96 12.04
CA VAL A 246 -4.18 -2.23 11.32
C VAL A 246 -5.32 -3.11 11.84
N ALA A 247 -6.36 -3.33 11.03
CA ALA A 247 -7.49 -4.15 11.47
C ALA A 247 -7.18 -5.66 11.40
N ARG A 248 -6.64 -6.14 10.28
CA ARG A 248 -6.28 -7.56 10.11
C ARG A 248 -4.96 -7.72 9.35
N LEU A 249 -4.00 -8.40 9.95
CA LEU A 249 -2.73 -8.76 9.32
C LEU A 249 -2.49 -10.26 9.43
N TRP A 250 -2.26 -10.90 8.29
CA TRP A 250 -2.01 -12.34 8.19
C TRP A 250 -0.73 -12.65 7.42
N SER A 251 0.07 -13.57 7.94
CA SER A 251 1.24 -14.11 7.22
C SER A 251 1.49 -15.59 7.47
N ARG A 252 1.95 -16.37 6.48
CA ARG A 252 2.44 -17.74 6.79
C ARG A 252 3.82 -17.75 7.43
N ARG A 253 4.72 -16.78 7.19
CA ARG A 253 6.07 -16.79 7.80
C ARG A 253 6.30 -15.64 8.77
N LYS A 254 6.37 -14.39 8.31
CA LYS A 254 6.65 -13.24 9.17
C LYS A 254 5.57 -12.17 9.01
N ALA A 255 5.02 -11.73 10.13
CA ALA A 255 4.12 -10.60 10.29
C ALA A 255 4.78 -9.61 11.26
N LEU A 256 4.99 -8.38 10.82
CA LEU A 256 5.59 -7.31 11.63
C LEU A 256 4.72 -6.06 11.53
N VAL A 257 4.44 -5.46 12.68
CA VAL A 257 3.89 -4.11 12.78
C VAL A 257 4.85 -3.29 13.64
N ALA A 258 5.31 -2.17 13.11
CA ALA A 258 6.09 -1.18 13.84
C ALA A 258 5.35 0.16 13.79
N SER A 259 5.21 0.82 14.94
CA SER A 259 4.60 2.15 15.02
C SER A 259 5.42 3.07 15.91
N GLN A 260 5.69 4.28 15.45
CA GLN A 260 6.19 5.40 16.25
C GLN A 260 5.03 6.39 16.42
N GLY A 261 4.72 6.80 17.64
CA GLY A 261 3.52 7.57 17.98
C GLY A 261 2.38 6.67 18.48
N SER A 262 1.27 6.57 17.74
CA SER A 262 0.06 5.84 18.14
C SER A 262 -0.28 4.68 17.21
N GLY A 263 -0.05 3.45 17.66
CA GLY A 263 -0.33 2.22 16.91
C GLY A 263 -1.53 1.42 17.46
N ARG A 264 -2.46 1.01 16.60
CA ARG A 264 -3.56 0.09 16.94
C ARG A 264 -3.57 -1.12 16.00
N VAL A 265 -3.49 -2.32 16.55
CA VAL A 265 -3.56 -3.60 15.84
C VAL A 265 -4.73 -4.43 16.39
N ALA A 266 -5.78 -4.61 15.61
CA ALA A 266 -6.94 -5.38 16.09
C ALA A 266 -6.69 -6.89 16.02
N ARG A 267 -6.19 -7.41 14.89
CA ARG A 267 -5.89 -8.84 14.73
C ARG A 267 -4.60 -9.06 13.96
N LEU A 268 -3.65 -9.77 14.55
CA LEU A 268 -2.42 -10.21 13.90
C LEU A 268 -2.23 -11.70 14.02
N TRP A 269 -2.00 -12.36 12.89
CA TRP A 269 -1.82 -13.81 12.81
C TRP A 269 -0.59 -14.18 12.00
N SER A 270 0.19 -15.13 12.51
CA SER A 270 1.30 -15.73 11.77
C SER A 270 1.49 -17.21 12.05
N ARG A 271 1.88 -18.04 11.05
CA ARG A 271 2.31 -19.42 11.38
C ARG A 271 3.71 -19.50 12.00
N ARG A 272 4.63 -18.55 11.73
CA ARG A 272 5.99 -18.63 12.32
C ARG A 272 6.28 -17.48 13.27
N LYS A 273 6.39 -16.24 12.79
CA LYS A 273 6.75 -15.09 13.63
C LYS A 273 5.72 -13.97 13.48
N ALA A 274 5.23 -13.49 14.62
CA ALA A 274 4.35 -12.35 14.78
C ALA A 274 5.05 -11.36 15.72
N LEU A 275 5.30 -10.14 15.27
CA LEU A 275 5.96 -9.10 16.04
C LEU A 275 5.15 -7.81 15.96
N VAL A 276 4.91 -7.18 17.10
CA VAL A 276 4.42 -5.81 17.19
C VAL A 276 5.42 -5.02 18.02
N ALA A 277 5.91 -3.91 17.49
CA ALA A 277 6.75 -2.96 18.19
C ALA A 277 6.07 -1.59 18.15
N SER A 278 5.97 -0.91 19.28
CA SER A 278 5.43 0.45 19.35
C SER A 278 6.31 1.34 20.23
N GLN A 279 6.63 2.53 19.75
CA GLN A 279 7.17 3.64 20.53
C GLN A 279 6.06 4.67 20.69
N GLY A 280 5.77 5.12 21.92
CA GLY A 280 4.60 5.94 22.25
C GLY A 280 3.43 5.09 22.78
N SER A 281 2.27 5.13 22.12
CA SER A 281 1.08 4.37 22.51
C SER A 281 0.78 3.20 21.57
N GLY A 282 0.75 1.98 22.10
CA GLY A 282 0.51 0.74 21.36
C GLY A 282 -0.69 -0.01 21.90
N ARG A 283 -1.67 -0.37 21.05
CA ARG A 283 -2.79 -1.25 21.40
C ARG A 283 -2.85 -2.46 20.49
N VAL A 284 -2.80 -3.66 21.07
CA VAL A 284 -2.95 -4.94 20.37
C VAL A 284 -4.13 -5.72 20.95
N ALA A 285 -5.21 -5.87 20.18
CA ALA A 285 -6.38 -6.58 20.68
C ALA A 285 -6.21 -8.11 20.63
N ARG A 286 -5.74 -8.66 19.50
CA ARG A 286 -5.49 -10.10 19.36
C ARG A 286 -4.22 -10.37 18.56
N LEU A 287 -3.30 -11.12 19.16
CA LEU A 287 -2.09 -11.59 18.49
C LEU A 287 -1.96 -13.11 18.62
N TRP A 288 -1.75 -13.77 17.49
CA TRP A 288 -1.65 -15.23 17.42
C TRP A 288 -0.44 -15.67 16.59
N SER A 289 0.29 -16.67 17.11
CA SER A 289 1.36 -17.32 16.36
C SER A 289 1.49 -18.81 16.64
N ARG A 290 1.85 -19.65 15.65
CA ARG A 290 2.22 -21.05 15.99
C ARG A 290 3.63 -21.19 16.56
N ARG A 291 4.58 -20.27 16.31
CA ARG A 291 5.94 -20.39 16.87
C ARG A 291 6.29 -19.24 17.81
N LYS A 292 6.44 -18.02 17.32
CA LYS A 292 6.87 -16.86 18.13
C LYS A 292 5.87 -15.71 17.98
N ALA A 293 5.41 -15.21 19.10
CA ALA A 293 4.57 -14.04 19.27
C ALA A 293 5.32 -13.07 20.20
N LEU A 294 5.61 -11.86 19.72
CA LEU A 294 6.33 -10.84 20.47
C LEU A 294 5.58 -9.52 20.38
N VAL A 295 5.38 -8.87 21.53
CA VAL A 295 4.96 -7.48 21.62
C VAL A 295 6.02 -6.73 22.43
N ALA A 296 6.54 -5.65 21.86
CA ALA A 296 7.44 -4.73 22.54
C ALA A 296 6.81 -3.33 22.50
N SER A 297 6.78 -2.64 23.63
CA SER A 297 6.29 -1.26 23.71
C SER A 297 7.21 -0.40 24.57
N GLN A 298 7.54 0.78 24.06
CA GLN A 298 8.18 1.87 24.78
C GLN A 298 7.13 2.97 24.95
N GLY A 299 6.86 3.41 26.19
CA GLY A 299 5.73 4.30 26.52
C GLY A 299 4.53 3.51 27.08
N SER A 300 3.38 3.56 26.42
CA SER A 300 2.14 2.89 26.86
C SER A 300 1.71 1.73 25.96
N GLY A 301 1.81 0.50 26.46
CA GLY A 301 1.44 -0.72 25.76
C GLY A 301 0.19 -1.40 26.35
N ARG A 302 -0.79 -1.73 25.51
CA ARG A 302 -1.96 -2.55 25.91
C ARG A 302 -2.10 -3.77 25.01
N VAL A 303 -2.10 -4.96 25.59
CA VAL A 303 -2.30 -6.25 24.92
C VAL A 303 -3.51 -6.96 25.52
N ALA A 304 -4.60 -7.08 24.77
CA ALA A 304 -5.79 -7.74 25.30
C ALA A 304 -5.67 -9.27 25.25
N ARG A 305 -5.23 -9.85 24.13
CA ARG A 305 -5.03 -11.31 24.00
C ARG A 305 -3.79 -11.62 23.18
N LEU A 306 -2.89 -12.41 23.76
CA LEU A 306 -1.71 -12.95 23.08
C LEU A 306 -1.64 -14.46 23.23
N TRP A 307 -1.50 -15.16 22.10
CA TRP A 307 -1.45 -16.61 22.05
C TRP A 307 -0.29 -17.11 21.21
N SER A 308 0.42 -18.11 21.72
CA SER A 308 1.45 -18.83 20.96
C SER A 308 1.52 -20.32 21.25
N ARG A 309 1.81 -21.19 20.27
CA ARG A 309 2.12 -22.60 20.61
C ARG A 309 3.53 -22.79 21.17
N ARG A 310 4.52 -21.93 20.89
CA ARG A 310 5.89 -22.12 21.43
C ARG A 310 6.31 -20.98 22.35
N LYS A 311 6.47 -19.76 21.84
CA LYS A 311 6.96 -18.62 22.63
C LYS A 311 6.02 -17.42 22.49
N ALA A 312 5.59 -16.90 23.62
CA ALA A 312 4.82 -15.69 23.79
C ALA A 312 5.64 -14.75 24.69
N LEU A 313 5.96 -13.56 24.19
CA LEU A 313 6.74 -12.57 24.94
C LEU A 313 6.04 -11.21 24.83
N VAL A 314 5.90 -10.54 25.97
CA VAL A 314 5.55 -9.13 26.05
C VAL A 314 6.65 -8.42 26.83
N ALA A 315 7.22 -7.39 26.24
CA ALA A 315 8.15 -6.48 26.89
C ALA A 315 7.57 -5.07 26.84
N SER A 316 7.58 -4.37 27.97
CA SER A 316 7.16 -2.97 28.04
C SER A 316 8.11 -2.15 28.88
N GLN A 317 8.48 -0.96 28.41
CA GLN A 317 9.11 0.07 29.24
C GLN A 317 8.17 1.27 29.30
N GLY A 318 7.93 1.80 30.51
CA GLY A 318 6.86 2.73 30.81
C GLY A 318 5.64 2.02 31.41
N SER A 319 4.48 2.07 30.76
CA SER A 319 3.24 1.44 31.23
C SER A 319 2.78 0.28 30.34
N GLY A 320 2.75 -0.93 30.87
CA GLY A 320 2.33 -2.15 30.19
C GLY A 320 1.07 -2.76 30.80
N ARG A 321 0.05 -3.06 29.98
CA ARG A 321 -1.13 -3.83 30.40
C ARG A 321 -1.33 -5.06 29.52
N VAL A 322 -1.35 -6.24 30.12
CA VAL A 322 -1.61 -7.52 29.45
C VAL A 322 -2.83 -8.18 30.10
N ALA A 323 -3.94 -8.27 29.37
CA ALA A 323 -5.15 -8.89 29.92
C ALA A 323 -5.09 -10.43 29.88
N ARG A 324 -4.68 -11.03 28.76
CA ARG A 324 -4.55 -12.49 28.65
C ARG A 324 -3.33 -12.87 27.81
N LEU A 325 -2.44 -13.67 28.38
CA LEU A 325 -1.30 -14.26 27.70
C LEU A 325 -1.30 -15.79 27.85
N TRP A 326 -1.20 -16.48 26.73
CA TRP A 326 -1.23 -17.94 26.69
C TRP A 326 -0.10 -18.51 25.83
N SER A 327 0.56 -19.54 26.34
CA SER A 327 1.54 -20.31 25.57
C SER A 327 1.54 -21.80 25.89
N ARG A 328 1.78 -22.69 24.92
CA ARG A 328 2.04 -24.11 25.27
C ARG A 328 3.45 -24.37 25.80
N ARG A 329 4.46 -23.55 25.51
CA ARG A 329 5.83 -23.81 26.02
C ARG A 329 6.36 -22.68 26.91
N LYS A 330 6.53 -21.46 26.38
CA LYS A 330 7.07 -20.34 27.15
C LYS A 330 6.18 -19.12 27.02
N ALA A 331 5.79 -18.56 28.15
CA ALA A 331 5.06 -17.31 28.33
C ALA A 331 5.93 -16.39 29.18
N LEU A 332 6.28 -15.23 28.65
CA LEU A 332 7.17 -14.26 29.30
C LEU A 332 6.51 -12.88 29.27
N VAL A 333 6.46 -12.22 30.42
CA VAL A 333 6.15 -10.79 30.51
C VAL A 333 7.30 -10.11 31.25
N ALA A 334 7.87 -9.09 30.64
CA ALA A 334 8.87 -8.22 31.26
C ALA A 334 8.36 -6.78 31.22
N SER A 335 8.39 -6.08 32.35
CA SER A 335 8.02 -4.67 32.41
C SER A 335 9.02 -3.86 33.21
N GLN A 336 9.42 -2.71 32.70
CA GLN A 336 10.10 -1.67 33.49
C GLN A 336 9.20 -0.45 33.59
N GLY A 337 9.00 0.07 34.81
CA GLY A 337 7.98 1.07 35.12
C GLY A 337 6.74 0.43 35.75
N SER A 338 5.57 0.54 35.12
CA SER A 338 4.30 -0.01 35.61
C SER A 338 3.77 -1.15 34.73
N GLY A 339 3.73 -2.37 35.28
CA GLY A 339 3.25 -3.57 34.60
C GLY A 339 1.98 -4.12 35.25
N ARG A 340 0.93 -4.39 34.46
CA ARG A 340 -0.27 -5.11 34.90
C ARG A 340 -0.54 -6.33 34.04
N VAL A 341 -0.59 -7.51 34.65
CA VAL A 341 -0.90 -8.79 34.01
C VAL A 341 -2.14 -9.39 34.66
N ALA A 342 -3.27 -9.45 33.96
CA ALA A 342 -4.49 -10.01 34.54
C ALA A 342 -4.49 -11.55 34.52
N ARG A 343 -4.11 -12.18 33.40
CA ARG A 343 -4.02 -13.65 33.29
C ARG A 343 -2.84 -14.08 32.45
N LEU A 344 -1.99 -14.93 33.02
CA LEU A 344 -0.88 -15.56 32.32
C LEU A 344 -0.94 -17.08 32.48
N TRP A 345 -0.87 -17.79 31.36
CA TRP A 345 -0.97 -19.25 31.34
C TRP A 345 0.12 -19.87 30.46
N SER A 346 0.75 -20.93 30.97
CA SER A 346 1.68 -21.76 30.21
C SER A 346 1.57 -23.25 30.54
N ARG A 347 1.76 -24.15 29.57
CA ARG A 347 1.93 -25.58 29.93
C ARG A 347 3.33 -25.94 30.46
N ARG A 348 4.37 -25.13 30.20
CA ARG A 348 5.74 -25.48 30.67
C ARG A 348 6.37 -24.37 31.50
N LYS A 349 6.58 -23.19 30.95
CA LYS A 349 7.23 -22.08 31.67
C LYS A 349 6.42 -20.79 31.53
N ALA A 350 6.11 -20.20 32.67
CA ALA A 350 5.46 -18.90 32.82
C ALA A 350 6.39 -18.03 33.66
N LEU A 351 6.85 -16.90 33.11
CA LEU A 351 7.70 -15.95 33.83
C LEU A 351 7.10 -14.55 33.75
N VAL A 352 7.08 -13.86 34.88
CA VAL A 352 6.83 -12.43 34.96
C VAL A 352 8.00 -11.78 35.67
N ALA A 353 8.60 -10.78 35.04
CA ALA A 353 9.63 -9.95 35.63
C ALA A 353 9.18 -8.49 35.58
N SER A 354 9.25 -7.79 36.71
CA SER A 354 8.92 -6.36 36.78
C SER A 354 9.96 -5.57 37.56
N GLN A 355 10.43 -4.45 37.02
CA GLN A 355 11.18 -3.45 37.75
C GLN A 355 10.32 -2.18 37.88
N GLY A 356 10.11 -1.68 39.10
CA GLY A 356 9.15 -0.62 39.42
C GLY A 356 7.89 -1.18 40.08
N SER A 357 6.72 -1.00 39.47
CA SER A 357 5.43 -1.49 39.98
C SER A 357 4.84 -2.61 39.12
N GLY A 358 4.70 -3.80 39.69
CA GLY A 358 4.17 -4.99 39.04
C GLY A 358 2.90 -5.51 39.72
N ARG A 359 1.83 -5.72 38.95
CA ARG A 359 0.62 -6.41 39.43
C ARG A 359 0.29 -7.62 38.57
N VAL A 360 0.20 -8.80 39.17
CA VAL A 360 -0.19 -10.06 38.53
C VAL A 360 -1.43 -10.62 39.23
N ALA A 361 -2.57 -10.64 38.55
CA ALA A 361 -3.80 -11.15 39.17
C ALA A 361 -3.85 -12.69 39.17
N ARG A 362 -3.52 -13.34 38.05
CA ARG A 362 -3.50 -14.81 37.96
C ARG A 362 -2.34 -15.30 37.10
N LEU A 363 -1.51 -16.18 37.65
CA LEU A 363 -0.45 -16.86 36.93
C LEU A 363 -0.55 -18.38 37.12
N TRP A 364 -0.53 -19.10 36.01
CA TRP A 364 -0.68 -20.55 35.99
C TRP A 364 0.36 -21.22 35.11
N SER A 365 0.98 -22.28 35.61
CA SER A 365 1.87 -23.15 34.84
C SER A 365 1.71 -24.62 35.22
N ARG A 366 1.79 -25.57 34.27
CA ARG A 366 1.88 -27.00 34.67
C ARG A 366 3.27 -27.45 35.14
N ARG A 367 4.33 -26.67 34.93
CA ARG A 367 5.68 -27.09 35.35
C ARG A 367 6.41 -26.02 36.14
N LYS A 368 6.71 -24.88 35.53
CA LYS A 368 7.46 -23.81 36.20
C LYS A 368 6.75 -22.48 36.07
N ALA A 369 6.55 -21.82 37.20
CA ALA A 369 5.98 -20.50 37.32
C ALA A 369 6.96 -19.64 38.14
N LEU A 370 7.52 -18.58 37.56
CA LEU A 370 8.39 -17.66 38.30
C LEU A 370 7.82 -16.24 38.22
N VAL A 371 7.84 -15.55 39.34
CA VAL A 371 7.59 -14.10 39.42
C VAL A 371 8.80 -13.45 40.09
N ALA A 372 9.38 -12.45 39.44
CA ALA A 372 10.45 -11.64 39.99
C ALA A 372 10.03 -10.17 39.97
N SER A 373 10.15 -9.47 41.09
CA SER A 373 9.88 -8.04 41.17
C SER A 373 10.99 -7.29 41.92
N GLN A 374 11.48 -6.20 41.35
CA GLN A 374 12.28 -5.20 42.06
C GLN A 374 11.44 -3.92 42.18
N GLY A 375 11.23 -3.43 43.40
CA GLY A 375 10.30 -2.34 43.73
C GLY A 375 9.02 -2.87 44.38
N SER A 376 7.84 -2.51 43.85
CA SER A 376 6.53 -2.94 44.37
C SER A 376 5.90 -4.05 43.53
N GLY A 377 5.67 -5.21 44.13
CA GLY A 377 5.12 -6.40 43.47
C GLY A 377 3.87 -6.92 44.17
N ARG A 378 2.77 -7.11 43.43
CA ARG A 378 1.56 -7.79 43.95
C ARG A 378 1.17 -8.97 43.08
N VAL A 379 1.06 -10.16 43.67
CA VAL A 379 0.58 -11.38 43.03
C VAL A 379 -0.64 -11.90 43.76
N ALA A 380 -1.81 -11.88 43.13
CA ALA A 380 -3.04 -12.33 43.80
C ALA A 380 -3.20 -13.86 43.81
N ARG A 381 -2.91 -14.54 42.69
CA ARG A 381 -2.97 -16.01 42.60
C ARG A 381 -1.84 -16.56 41.74
N LEU A 382 -1.05 -17.45 42.33
CA LEU A 382 0.03 -18.18 41.67
C LEU A 382 -0.16 -19.69 41.83
N TRP A 383 -0.19 -20.40 40.70
CA TRP A 383 -0.33 -21.86 40.68
C TRP A 383 0.71 -22.53 39.79
N SER A 384 1.33 -23.59 40.30
CA SER A 384 2.19 -24.50 39.55
C SER A 384 2.01 -25.95 40.00
N ARG A 385 2.10 -26.93 39.07
CA ARG A 385 2.14 -28.37 39.45
C ARG A 385 3.53 -28.95 39.71
N ARG A 386 4.59 -28.14 39.76
CA ARG A 386 5.93 -28.70 40.07
C ARG A 386 6.80 -27.69 40.79
N LYS A 387 6.89 -26.47 40.24
CA LYS A 387 7.71 -25.42 40.85
C LYS A 387 7.07 -24.06 40.66
N ALA A 388 6.80 -23.39 41.77
CA ALA A 388 6.49 -21.98 41.84
C ALA A 388 7.62 -21.28 42.60
N LEU A 389 8.11 -20.14 42.10
CA LEU A 389 9.03 -19.27 42.83
C LEU A 389 8.55 -17.83 42.70
N VAL A 390 8.61 -17.11 43.81
CA VAL A 390 8.41 -15.66 43.85
C VAL A 390 9.64 -15.06 44.51
N ALA A 391 10.27 -14.10 43.84
CA ALA A 391 11.37 -13.32 44.38
C ALA A 391 10.99 -11.84 44.32
N SER A 392 11.10 -11.16 45.45
CA SER A 392 10.86 -9.71 45.55
C SER A 392 11.99 -9.02 46.27
N GLN A 393 12.54 -7.97 45.68
CA GLN A 393 13.42 -7.01 46.35
C GLN A 393 12.64 -5.69 46.45
N GLY A 394 12.25 -5.29 47.66
CA GLY A 394 11.30 -4.20 47.94
C GLY A 394 9.97 -4.72 48.49
N SER A 395 8.87 -3.99 48.26
CA SER A 395 7.53 -4.33 48.78
C SER A 395 6.83 -5.41 47.95
N GLY A 396 6.89 -6.66 48.39
CA GLY A 396 6.22 -7.81 47.78
C GLY A 396 4.98 -8.27 48.56
N ARG A 397 3.88 -8.59 47.87
CA ARG A 397 2.73 -9.32 48.46
C ARG A 397 2.25 -10.45 47.54
N VAL A 398 2.13 -11.66 48.10
CA VAL A 398 1.52 -12.83 47.45
C VAL A 398 0.30 -13.27 48.26
N ALA A 399 -0.90 -13.18 47.69
CA ALA A 399 -2.12 -13.51 48.45
C ALA A 399 -2.42 -15.01 48.49
N ARG A 400 -2.18 -15.76 47.40
CA ARG A 400 -2.39 -17.21 47.34
C ARG A 400 -1.34 -17.89 46.46
N LEU A 401 -0.62 -18.85 47.03
CA LEU A 401 0.39 -19.69 46.38
C LEU A 401 -0.03 -21.17 46.45
N TRP A 402 -0.05 -21.85 45.32
CA TRP A 402 -0.42 -23.26 45.21
C TRP A 402 0.67 -24.01 44.44
N SER A 403 1.34 -24.94 45.13
CA SER A 403 2.34 -25.83 44.55
C SER A 403 2.06 -27.26 45.02
N SER A 404 1.54 -28.09 44.12
CA SER A 404 1.61 -29.56 44.18
C SER A 404 2.80 -29.99 43.34
#